data_AF-A0A3D5B7T5-F1
#
_entry.id   AF-A0A3D5B7T5-F1
#
_cell.length_a   1.000
_cell.length_b   1.000
_cell.length_c   1.000
_cell.angle_alpha   90.00
_cell.angle_beta   90.00
_cell.angle_gamma   90.00
#
_symmetry.space_group_name_H-M   'P 1'
#
loop_
_entity.id
_entity.type
_entity.pdbx_description
1 polymer ?
#
loop_
_entity_poly.entity_id
_entity_poly.type
_entity_poly.pdbx_seq_one_letter_code
_entity_poly.pdbx_strand_id
1 'polypeptide(L)'
;MIEYIDGTDLKSLIRQKGQFSIEDTVGLMVQACAGIGYAHRAGLVHCDVKPHNMLVSRDFRLKVTDFGIARALATIHPEERSEIVWGSPHYFSPEQAAGAAPSPASDVYSLGVILYEMLTGRVPFESKDSTELARMHRDEIPLPPRRLNPTIPESLEEITLKVLSKEPSARYRTADQLGRVLLSFGHLNQDKTGPIVLPQTGNAKPSSHLEFSEPPIGPDAFPQYPDSYDEPEEDDTKPNPGIDWATWGLGLLAFTAVLGLIPFWLFIYLSFRP
;
A
#
# COMPACT_ATOMS: atom_id res chain seq x y z
N MET A 1 3.94 -18.70 -12.53
CA MET A 1 2.93 -19.66 -12.03
C MET A 1 2.90 -19.55 -10.51
N ILE A 2 1.76 -19.24 -9.90
CA ILE A 2 1.63 -19.14 -8.44
C ILE A 2 1.46 -20.56 -7.89
N GLU A 3 2.30 -20.96 -6.93
CA GLU A 3 2.16 -22.22 -6.21
C GLU A 3 0.80 -22.26 -5.49
N TYR A 4 -0.01 -23.29 -5.74
CA TYR A 4 -1.30 -23.47 -5.07
C TYR A 4 -1.06 -23.71 -3.57
N ILE A 5 -1.65 -22.88 -2.72
CA ILE A 5 -1.57 -23.00 -1.26
C ILE A 5 -2.93 -23.52 -0.77
N ASP A 6 -2.94 -24.71 -0.15
CA ASP A 6 -4.12 -25.21 0.58
C ASP A 6 -4.27 -24.43 1.90
N GLY A 7 -4.92 -23.27 1.80
CA GLY A 7 -5.01 -22.25 2.86
C GLY A 7 -6.13 -21.25 2.61
N THR A 8 -6.31 -20.31 3.53
CA THR A 8 -7.27 -19.19 3.40
C THR A 8 -6.55 -17.86 3.61
N ASP A 9 -7.14 -16.76 3.17
CA ASP A 9 -6.55 -15.45 3.38
C ASP A 9 -6.61 -15.02 4.87
N LEU A 10 -5.67 -14.16 5.27
CA LEU A 10 -5.56 -13.71 6.66
C LEU A 10 -6.80 -12.93 7.11
N LYS A 11 -7.53 -12.24 6.20
CA LYS A 11 -8.76 -11.54 6.58
C LYS A 11 -9.83 -12.52 7.03
N SER A 12 -10.00 -13.61 6.29
CA SER A 12 -10.92 -14.69 6.64
C SER A 12 -10.57 -15.30 7.99
N LEU A 13 -9.28 -15.53 8.27
CA LEU A 13 -8.85 -16.01 9.59
C LEU A 13 -9.12 -15.01 10.72
N ILE A 14 -8.87 -13.71 10.51
CA ILE A 14 -9.20 -12.66 11.49
C ILE A 14 -10.69 -12.65 11.79
N ARG A 15 -11.55 -12.77 10.78
CA ARG A 15 -13.00 -12.83 10.99
C ARG A 15 -13.43 -14.08 11.77
N GLN A 16 -12.78 -15.21 11.54
CA GLN A 16 -13.12 -16.48 12.19
C GLN A 16 -12.64 -16.54 13.64
N LYS A 17 -11.38 -16.16 13.90
CA LYS A 17 -10.77 -16.22 15.25
C LYS A 17 -11.12 -15.01 16.11
N GLY A 18 -11.41 -13.86 15.49
CA GLY A 18 -11.53 -12.57 16.17
C GLY A 18 -10.16 -12.04 16.60
N GLN A 19 -9.59 -12.62 17.66
CA GLN A 19 -8.29 -12.24 18.22
C GLN A 19 -7.32 -13.40 18.12
N PHE A 20 -6.08 -13.12 17.70
CA PHE A 20 -5.02 -14.12 17.67
C PHE A 20 -4.25 -14.14 19.00
N SER A 21 -3.60 -15.26 19.30
CA SER A 21 -2.59 -15.27 20.35
C SER A 21 -1.43 -14.33 19.95
N ILE A 22 -0.71 -13.83 20.94
CA ILE A 22 0.48 -12.99 20.69
C ILE A 22 1.51 -13.76 19.87
N GLU A 23 1.64 -15.06 20.14
CA GLU A 23 2.55 -15.98 19.43
C GLU A 23 2.21 -16.07 17.94
N ASP A 24 0.96 -16.43 17.65
CA ASP A 24 0.44 -16.57 16.30
C ASP A 24 0.60 -15.25 15.53
N THR A 25 0.27 -14.14 16.20
CA THR A 25 0.36 -12.79 15.62
C THR A 25 1.79 -12.45 15.23
N VAL A 26 2.73 -12.60 16.16
CA VAL A 26 4.14 -12.29 15.92
C VAL A 26 4.71 -13.23 14.85
N GLY A 27 4.39 -14.52 14.92
CA GLY A 27 4.84 -15.53 13.95
C GLY A 27 4.39 -15.23 12.52
N LEU A 28 3.11 -14.91 12.30
CA LEU A 28 2.59 -14.54 10.98
C LEU A 28 3.14 -13.20 10.50
N MET A 29 3.24 -12.21 11.39
CA MET A 29 3.74 -10.88 11.01
C MET A 29 5.23 -10.88 10.65
N VAL A 30 6.05 -11.73 11.29
CA VAL A 30 7.44 -11.93 10.87
C VAL A 30 7.50 -12.51 9.46
N GLN A 31 6.65 -13.48 9.12
CA GLN A 31 6.57 -14.04 7.77
C GLN A 31 6.09 -13.00 6.74
N ALA A 32 5.08 -12.19 7.07
CA ALA A 32 4.61 -11.10 6.21
C ALA A 32 5.71 -10.05 5.97
N CYS A 33 6.43 -9.68 7.03
CA CYS A 33 7.58 -8.78 6.93
C CYS A 33 8.68 -9.33 6.02
N ALA A 34 8.94 -10.64 6.07
CA ALA A 34 9.93 -11.28 5.20
C ALA A 34 9.50 -11.26 3.73
N GLY A 35 8.22 -11.53 3.44
CA GLY A 35 7.65 -11.48 2.10
C GLY A 35 7.72 -10.09 1.46
N ILE A 36 7.28 -9.06 2.19
CA ILE A 36 7.35 -7.66 1.72
C ILE A 36 8.80 -7.16 1.69
N GLY A 37 9.60 -7.53 2.69
CA GLY A 37 11.03 -7.19 2.74
C GLY A 37 11.81 -7.68 1.53
N TYR A 38 11.43 -8.83 0.95
CA TYR A 38 11.99 -9.31 -0.31
C TYR A 38 11.78 -8.31 -1.46
N ALA A 39 10.56 -7.77 -1.61
CA ALA A 39 10.26 -6.76 -2.61
C ALA A 39 11.04 -5.46 -2.36
N HIS A 40 11.11 -5.00 -1.10
CA HIS A 40 11.88 -3.80 -0.74
C HIS A 40 13.36 -3.90 -1.13
N ARG A 41 13.99 -5.08 -0.98
CA ARG A 41 15.38 -5.30 -1.39
C ARG A 41 15.58 -5.26 -2.91
N ALA A 42 14.54 -5.61 -3.67
CA ALA A 42 14.51 -5.45 -5.12
C ALA A 42 14.15 -4.01 -5.57
N GLY A 43 14.00 -3.08 -4.62
CA GLY A 43 13.63 -1.69 -4.91
C GLY A 43 12.16 -1.53 -5.30
N LEU A 44 11.29 -2.46 -4.90
CA LEU A 44 9.84 -2.42 -5.13
C LEU A 44 9.10 -2.09 -3.84
N VAL A 45 8.05 -1.28 -3.93
CA VAL A 45 7.05 -1.04 -2.87
C VAL A 45 5.79 -1.80 -3.24
N HIS A 46 5.17 -2.52 -2.32
CA HIS A 46 3.98 -3.33 -2.59
C HIS A 46 2.74 -2.46 -2.83
N CYS A 47 2.58 -1.36 -2.09
CA CYS A 47 1.50 -0.36 -2.24
C CYS A 47 0.08 -0.83 -1.87
N ASP A 48 -0.18 -2.13 -1.73
CA ASP A 48 -1.50 -2.71 -1.43
C ASP A 48 -1.41 -3.79 -0.35
N VAL A 49 -0.74 -3.46 0.75
CA VAL A 49 -0.57 -4.38 1.88
C VAL A 49 -1.88 -4.45 2.69
N LYS A 50 -2.54 -5.61 2.63
CA LYS A 50 -3.79 -5.91 3.37
C LYS A 50 -3.92 -7.40 3.65
N PRO A 51 -4.73 -7.83 4.64
CA PRO A 51 -4.87 -9.25 4.98
C PRO A 51 -5.43 -10.13 3.85
N HIS A 52 -6.17 -9.56 2.90
CA HIS A 52 -6.67 -10.29 1.72
C HIS A 52 -5.53 -10.75 0.79
N ASN A 53 -4.41 -10.03 0.80
CA ASN A 53 -3.22 -10.32 -0.01
C ASN A 53 -2.20 -11.18 0.77
N MET A 54 -2.65 -11.86 1.83
CA MET A 54 -1.82 -12.73 2.67
C MET A 54 -2.50 -14.09 2.80
N LEU A 55 -1.96 -15.10 2.13
CA LEU A 55 -2.46 -16.47 2.20
C LEU A 55 -1.79 -17.21 3.35
N VAL A 56 -2.59 -17.88 4.18
CA VAL A 56 -2.12 -18.68 5.31
C VAL A 56 -2.50 -20.15 5.08
N SER A 57 -1.49 -21.02 4.98
CA SER A 57 -1.69 -22.46 4.86
C SER A 57 -2.13 -23.10 6.17
N ARG A 58 -2.61 -24.34 6.11
CA ARG A 58 -2.95 -25.14 7.31
C ARG A 58 -1.77 -25.34 8.26
N ASP A 59 -0.56 -25.39 7.72
CA ASP A 59 0.70 -25.48 8.49
C ASP A 59 1.20 -24.12 8.99
N PHE A 60 0.33 -23.11 9.01
CA PHE A 60 0.62 -21.77 9.53
C PHE A 60 1.76 -21.03 8.77
N ARG A 61 1.90 -21.33 7.47
CA ARG A 61 2.77 -20.61 6.54
C ARG A 61 2.03 -19.43 5.95
N LEU A 62 2.59 -18.23 6.09
CA LEU A 62 2.07 -17.04 5.41
C LEU A 62 2.87 -16.77 4.13
N LYS A 63 2.16 -16.58 3.01
CA LYS A 63 2.73 -16.03 1.77
C LYS A 63 2.00 -14.75 1.39
N VAL A 64 2.77 -13.74 1.01
CA VAL A 64 2.25 -12.47 0.47
C VAL A 64 1.99 -12.67 -1.02
N THR A 65 0.83 -12.23 -1.48
CA THR A 65 0.38 -12.34 -2.87
C THR A 65 0.06 -10.95 -3.43
N ASP A 66 -0.20 -10.90 -4.73
CA ASP A 66 -0.75 -9.73 -5.41
C ASP A 66 0.14 -8.48 -5.37
N PHE A 67 1.35 -8.62 -5.91
CA PHE A 67 2.23 -7.50 -6.27
C PHE A 67 1.75 -6.77 -7.55
N GLY A 68 0.48 -6.92 -7.94
CA GLY A 68 -0.07 -6.36 -9.19
C GLY A 68 -0.06 -4.84 -9.27
N ILE A 69 0.07 -4.16 -8.12
CA ILE A 69 0.17 -2.70 -8.00
C ILE A 69 1.52 -2.28 -7.41
N ALA A 70 2.49 -3.21 -7.33
CA ALA A 70 3.80 -2.90 -6.82
C ALA A 70 4.51 -1.92 -7.77
N ARG A 71 5.22 -0.96 -7.19
CA ARG A 71 5.89 0.11 -7.94
C ARG A 71 7.39 0.09 -7.68
N ALA A 72 8.18 0.28 -8.73
CA ALA A 72 9.61 0.48 -8.57
C ALA A 72 9.89 1.84 -7.94
N LEU A 73 10.69 1.88 -6.88
CA LEU A 73 11.05 3.11 -6.16
C LEU A 73 11.56 4.22 -7.09
N ALA A 74 12.29 3.84 -8.16
CA ALA A 74 12.81 4.79 -9.15
C ALA A 74 11.72 5.46 -10.01
N THR A 75 10.54 4.86 -10.09
CA THR A 75 9.40 5.34 -10.90
C THR A 75 8.37 6.10 -10.08
N ILE A 76 8.54 6.16 -8.75
CA ILE A 76 7.59 6.82 -7.86
C ILE A 76 7.96 8.31 -7.79
N HIS A 77 7.17 9.15 -8.45
CA HIS A 77 7.38 10.59 -8.48
C HIS A 77 6.56 11.29 -7.39
N PRO A 78 7.13 12.27 -6.64
CA PRO A 78 6.39 13.05 -5.64
C PRO A 78 5.14 13.77 -6.21
N GLU A 79 5.20 14.15 -7.48
CA GLU A 79 4.14 14.82 -8.24
C GLU A 79 3.00 13.90 -8.72
N GLU A 80 3.14 12.58 -8.64
CA GLU A 80 2.07 11.63 -8.98
C GLU A 80 1.02 11.59 -7.88
N ARG A 81 0.08 12.54 -7.91
CA ARG A 81 -1.18 12.41 -7.17
C ARG A 81 -1.99 11.30 -7.82
N SER A 82 -2.11 10.14 -7.18
CA SER A 82 -2.89 9.04 -7.74
C SER A 82 -4.38 9.40 -7.77
N GLU A 83 -4.96 9.58 -8.97
CA GLU A 83 -6.43 9.58 -9.21
C GLU A 83 -7.07 8.20 -9.03
N ILE A 84 -6.41 7.29 -8.31
CA ILE A 84 -6.88 5.94 -8.15
C ILE A 84 -7.98 5.96 -7.09
N VAL A 85 -9.20 5.63 -7.50
CA VAL A 85 -10.29 5.29 -6.59
C VAL A 85 -9.94 3.96 -5.96
N TRP A 86 -9.15 4.04 -4.89
CA TRP A 86 -8.83 2.90 -4.08
C TRP A 86 -10.11 2.41 -3.40
N GLY A 87 -10.28 1.09 -3.27
CA GLY A 87 -11.37 0.50 -2.51
C GLY A 87 -11.31 0.88 -1.03
N SER A 88 -11.81 0.01 -0.15
CA SER A 88 -11.90 0.35 1.28
C SER A 88 -10.52 0.64 1.92
N PRO A 89 -10.22 1.87 2.37
CA PRO A 89 -8.86 2.34 2.69
C PRO A 89 -8.39 1.95 4.11
N HIS A 90 -8.87 0.82 4.64
CA HIS A 90 -8.65 0.43 6.05
C HIS A 90 -7.18 0.22 6.42
N TYR A 91 -6.30 -0.01 5.43
CA TYR A 91 -4.88 -0.28 5.65
C TYR A 91 -3.99 0.79 5.02
N PHE A 92 -4.56 1.95 4.68
CA PHE A 92 -3.83 3.01 3.99
C PHE A 92 -2.84 3.68 4.91
N SER A 93 -1.65 3.94 4.38
CA SER A 93 -0.71 4.82 5.05
C SER A 93 -1.17 6.29 4.99
N PRO A 94 -0.74 7.14 5.95
CA PRO A 94 -1.04 8.57 5.96
C PRO A 94 -0.68 9.27 4.64
N GLU A 95 0.45 8.91 4.05
CA GLU A 95 0.93 9.44 2.77
C GLU A 95 0.03 9.00 1.61
N GLN A 96 -0.41 7.75 1.56
CA GLN A 96 -1.38 7.30 0.55
C GLN A 96 -2.74 7.99 0.73
N ALA A 97 -3.20 8.16 1.97
CA ALA A 97 -4.41 8.92 2.28
C ALA A 97 -4.29 10.42 1.94
N ALA A 98 -3.07 10.95 1.83
CA ALA A 98 -2.79 12.30 1.34
C ALA A 98 -2.58 12.38 -0.18
N GLY A 99 -2.63 11.24 -0.89
CA GLY A 99 -2.32 11.17 -2.32
C GLY A 99 -0.84 11.39 -2.64
N ALA A 100 0.05 11.22 -1.65
CA ALA A 100 1.49 11.30 -1.83
C ALA A 100 2.07 9.94 -2.26
N ALA A 101 3.25 10.00 -2.87
CA ALA A 101 3.97 8.84 -3.37
C ALA A 101 4.27 7.82 -2.23
N PRO A 102 3.90 6.54 -2.39
CA PRO A 102 4.18 5.52 -1.39
C PRO A 102 5.67 5.18 -1.32
N SER A 103 6.10 4.67 -0.17
CA SER A 103 7.47 4.29 0.13
C SER A 103 7.51 2.95 0.88
N PRO A 104 8.68 2.36 1.15
CA PRO A 104 8.76 1.15 1.98
C PRO A 104 8.21 1.36 3.40
N ALA A 105 8.20 2.62 3.89
CA ALA A 105 7.59 2.97 5.16
C ALA A 105 6.05 2.92 5.09
N SER A 106 5.45 3.12 3.91
CA SER A 106 4.00 3.01 3.68
C SER A 106 3.54 1.57 3.91
N ASP A 107 4.23 0.60 3.31
CA ASP A 107 3.97 -0.82 3.52
C ASP A 107 4.16 -1.22 4.99
N VAL A 108 5.15 -0.63 5.68
CA VAL A 108 5.37 -0.82 7.13
C VAL A 108 4.17 -0.32 7.93
N TYR A 109 3.60 0.83 7.59
CA TYR A 109 2.40 1.34 8.27
C TYR A 109 1.23 0.38 8.09
N SER A 110 0.98 -0.08 6.87
CA SER A 110 -0.09 -1.05 6.58
C SER A 110 0.10 -2.36 7.35
N LEU A 111 1.35 -2.86 7.46
CA LEU A 111 1.68 -3.98 8.35
C LEU A 111 1.35 -3.69 9.82
N GLY A 112 1.51 -2.44 10.27
CA GLY A 112 1.10 -2.00 11.61
C GLY A 112 -0.41 -2.05 11.83
N VAL A 113 -1.20 -1.67 10.82
CA VAL A 113 -2.67 -1.77 10.88
C VAL A 113 -3.09 -3.25 11.01
N ILE A 114 -2.44 -4.14 10.25
CA ILE A 114 -2.70 -5.60 10.32
C ILE A 114 -2.30 -6.16 11.69
N LEU A 115 -1.12 -5.77 12.20
CA LEU A 115 -0.66 -6.16 13.54
C LEU A 115 -1.67 -5.72 14.61
N TYR A 116 -2.12 -4.47 14.56
CA TYR A 116 -3.13 -3.94 15.47
C TYR A 116 -4.44 -4.74 15.39
N GLU A 117 -4.89 -5.05 14.18
CA GLU A 117 -6.11 -5.82 13.96
C GLU A 117 -6.00 -7.25 14.50
N MET A 118 -4.89 -7.93 14.27
CA MET A 118 -4.68 -9.29 14.80
C MET A 118 -4.66 -9.34 16.33
N LEU A 119 -4.06 -8.31 16.97
CA LEU A 119 -3.95 -8.21 18.42
C LEU A 119 -5.27 -7.86 19.13
N THR A 120 -6.14 -7.10 18.47
CA THR A 120 -7.35 -6.53 19.09
C THR A 120 -8.66 -7.04 18.50
N GLY A 121 -8.61 -7.65 17.31
CA GLY A 121 -9.74 -8.06 16.51
C GLY A 121 -10.45 -6.89 15.79
N ARG A 122 -9.88 -5.68 15.84
CA ARG A 122 -10.44 -4.47 15.23
C ARG A 122 -9.35 -3.64 14.57
N VAL A 123 -9.67 -2.97 13.48
CA VAL A 123 -8.77 -1.98 12.87
C VAL A 123 -8.60 -0.75 13.79
N PRO A 124 -7.49 0.00 13.68
CA PRO A 124 -7.26 1.18 14.51
C PRO A 124 -8.24 2.33 14.21
N PHE A 125 -8.73 2.42 12.97
CA PHE A 125 -9.69 3.43 12.52
C PHE A 125 -10.78 2.76 11.69
N GLU A 126 -12.03 3.17 11.91
CA GLU A 126 -13.20 2.63 11.22
C GLU A 126 -14.18 3.75 10.92
N SER A 127 -14.58 3.89 9.66
CA SER A 127 -15.62 4.83 9.23
C SER A 127 -16.34 4.28 8.00
N LYS A 128 -17.62 4.62 7.87
CA LYS A 128 -18.42 4.32 6.67
C LYS A 128 -18.10 5.27 5.51
N ASP A 129 -17.53 6.42 5.80
CA ASP A 129 -17.08 7.40 4.82
C ASP A 129 -15.57 7.21 4.58
N SER A 130 -15.19 6.91 3.34
CA SER A 130 -13.80 6.72 2.94
C SER A 130 -12.95 7.98 3.10
N THR A 131 -13.55 9.16 2.92
CA THR A 131 -12.86 10.45 3.09
C THR A 131 -12.52 10.67 4.56
N GLU A 132 -13.45 10.35 5.44
CA GLU A 132 -13.24 10.43 6.88
C GLU A 132 -12.22 9.39 7.35
N LEU A 133 -12.29 8.15 6.83
CA LEU A 133 -11.29 7.13 7.15
C LEU A 133 -9.88 7.55 6.70
N ALA A 134 -9.74 8.18 5.53
CA ALA A 134 -8.48 8.76 5.09
C ALA A 134 -7.99 9.88 6.04
N ARG A 135 -8.90 10.76 6.49
CA ARG A 135 -8.58 11.79 7.51
C ARG A 135 -8.09 11.16 8.81
N MET A 136 -8.75 10.12 9.31
CA MET A 136 -8.35 9.39 10.52
C MET A 136 -6.93 8.81 10.37
N HIS A 137 -6.63 8.19 9.22
CA HIS A 137 -5.29 7.69 8.95
C HIS A 137 -4.23 8.81 8.94
N ARG A 138 -4.55 10.02 8.49
CA ARG A 138 -3.61 11.15 8.52
C ARG A 138 -3.44 11.76 9.91
N ASP A 139 -4.54 12.00 10.61
CA ASP A 139 -4.55 12.98 11.71
C ASP A 139 -4.84 12.34 13.07
N GLU A 140 -5.59 11.24 13.11
CA GLU A 140 -6.12 10.69 14.36
C GLU A 140 -5.13 9.74 15.04
N ILE A 141 -4.96 9.84 16.35
CA ILE A 141 -4.09 8.93 17.11
C ILE A 141 -4.86 7.62 17.35
N PRO A 142 -4.29 6.44 17.02
CA PRO A 142 -4.98 5.18 17.26
C PRO A 142 -5.15 4.95 18.77
N LEU A 143 -6.27 4.33 19.15
CA LEU A 143 -6.47 3.88 20.52
C LEU A 143 -5.33 2.90 20.89
N PRO A 144 -4.69 3.02 22.07
CA PRO A 144 -3.66 2.06 22.46
C PRO A 144 -4.22 0.63 22.52
N PRO A 145 -3.60 -0.36 21.85
CA PRO A 145 -4.17 -1.70 21.72
C PRO A 145 -4.40 -2.40 23.07
N ARG A 146 -3.63 -2.09 24.13
CA ARG A 146 -3.85 -2.64 25.48
C ARG A 146 -5.15 -2.15 26.13
N ARG A 147 -5.76 -1.07 25.64
CA ARG A 147 -7.11 -0.65 26.05
C ARG A 147 -8.19 -1.62 25.57
N LEU A 148 -7.95 -2.32 24.46
CA LEU A 148 -8.86 -3.31 23.89
C LEU A 148 -8.51 -4.74 24.33
N ASN A 149 -7.21 -5.03 24.45
CA ASN A 149 -6.72 -6.33 24.91
C ASN A 149 -5.56 -6.14 25.92
N PRO A 150 -5.86 -6.13 27.23
CA PRO A 150 -4.86 -5.93 28.29
C PRO A 150 -3.77 -7.01 28.36
N THR A 151 -3.96 -8.15 27.69
CA THR A 151 -2.96 -9.24 27.67
C THR A 151 -1.74 -8.91 26.79
N ILE A 152 -1.86 -7.92 25.91
CA ILE A 152 -0.78 -7.48 25.03
C ILE A 152 0.39 -6.94 25.89
N PRO A 153 1.62 -7.44 25.70
CA PRO A 153 2.80 -6.93 26.37
C PRO A 153 3.07 -5.47 25.99
N GLU A 154 3.51 -4.68 26.97
CA GLU A 154 3.79 -3.24 26.79
C GLU A 154 4.74 -2.96 25.62
N SER A 155 5.82 -3.74 25.50
CA SER A 155 6.77 -3.60 24.40
C SER A 155 6.17 -3.89 23.02
N LEU A 156 5.16 -4.77 22.93
CA LEU A 156 4.46 -5.01 21.65
C LEU A 156 3.49 -3.88 21.31
N GLU A 157 2.85 -3.27 22.32
CA GLU A 157 2.07 -2.05 22.14
C GLU A 157 2.97 -0.91 21.64
N GLU A 158 4.13 -0.71 22.24
CA GLU A 158 5.10 0.31 21.81
C GLU A 158 5.54 0.10 20.35
N ILE A 159 5.87 -1.15 19.98
CA ILE A 159 6.20 -1.50 18.59
C ILE A 159 5.02 -1.15 17.67
N THR A 160 3.80 -1.57 18.03
CA THR A 160 2.59 -1.34 17.22
C THR A 160 2.33 0.15 17.02
N LEU A 161 2.37 0.95 18.09
CA LEU A 161 2.15 2.40 18.03
C LEU A 161 3.25 3.12 17.26
N LYS A 162 4.51 2.69 17.39
CA LYS A 162 5.63 3.23 16.60
C LYS A 162 5.39 3.01 15.10
N VAL A 163 4.96 1.82 14.70
CA VAL A 163 4.68 1.49 13.29
C VAL A 163 3.52 2.34 12.75
N LEU A 164 2.52 2.66 13.59
CA LEU A 164 1.38 3.51 13.26
C LEU A 164 1.66 5.02 13.35
N SER A 165 2.94 5.43 13.48
CA SER A 165 3.32 6.84 13.45
C SER A 165 2.93 7.48 12.12
N LYS A 166 2.36 8.70 12.19
CA LYS A 166 1.91 9.43 11.00
C LYS A 166 3.08 9.78 10.08
N GLU A 167 4.15 10.29 10.68
CA GLU A 167 5.40 10.63 10.02
C GLU A 167 6.16 9.37 9.56
N PRO A 168 6.44 9.17 8.25
CA PRO A 168 7.16 8.00 7.74
C PRO A 168 8.51 7.76 8.41
N SER A 169 9.26 8.84 8.67
CA SER A 169 10.60 8.77 9.27
C SER A 169 10.60 8.32 10.74
N ALA A 170 9.45 8.39 11.44
CA ALA A 170 9.31 7.93 12.83
C ALA A 170 9.10 6.41 12.95
N ARG A 171 8.75 5.74 11.83
CA ARG A 171 8.51 4.29 11.73
C ARG A 171 9.82 3.51 11.55
N TYR A 172 9.69 2.21 11.31
CA TYR A 172 10.80 1.43 10.75
C TYR A 172 10.92 1.69 9.25
N ARG A 173 12.15 1.78 8.76
CA ARG A 173 12.45 2.15 7.37
C ARG A 173 11.98 1.11 6.36
N THR A 174 11.95 -0.16 6.74
CA THR A 174 11.61 -1.29 5.85
C THR A 174 10.90 -2.40 6.62
N ALA A 175 10.12 -3.22 5.91
CA ALA A 175 9.52 -4.43 6.46
C ALA A 175 10.56 -5.39 7.07
N ASP A 176 11.77 -5.52 6.50
CA ASP A 176 12.85 -6.31 7.10
C ASP A 176 13.24 -5.82 8.50
N GLN A 177 13.27 -4.49 8.70
CA GLN A 177 13.61 -3.92 10.00
C GLN A 177 12.51 -4.23 11.03
N LEU A 178 11.24 -4.07 10.66
CA LEU A 178 10.11 -4.44 11.52
C LEU A 178 10.14 -5.94 11.86
N GLY A 179 10.34 -6.81 10.85
CA GLY A 179 10.41 -8.25 11.04
C GLY A 179 11.50 -8.68 12.02
N ARG A 180 12.69 -8.08 11.96
CA ARG A 180 13.77 -8.33 12.95
C ARG A 180 13.40 -7.91 14.36
N VAL A 181 12.71 -6.78 14.52
CA VAL A 181 12.25 -6.31 15.83
C VAL A 181 11.21 -7.27 16.40
N LEU A 182 10.22 -7.69 15.61
CA LEU A 182 9.21 -8.66 16.03
C LEU A 182 9.80 -10.03 16.38
N LEU A 183 10.76 -10.50 15.59
CA LEU A 183 11.48 -11.74 15.87
C LEU A 183 12.26 -11.65 17.19
N SER A 184 12.97 -10.54 17.39
CA SER A 184 13.70 -10.28 18.65
C SER A 184 12.75 -10.20 19.83
N PHE A 185 11.60 -9.53 19.67
CA PHE A 185 10.56 -9.45 20.70
C PHE A 185 10.09 -10.84 21.15
N GLY A 186 9.75 -11.73 20.22
CA GLY A 186 9.22 -13.04 20.62
C GLY A 186 10.30 -13.99 21.15
N HIS A 187 11.58 -13.84 20.77
CA HIS A 187 12.67 -14.55 21.46
C HIS A 187 12.85 -14.07 22.90
N LEU A 188 12.77 -12.76 23.15
CA LEU A 188 12.90 -12.18 24.50
C LEU A 188 11.70 -12.50 25.40
N ASN A 189 10.54 -12.77 24.82
CA ASN A 189 9.30 -13.02 25.55
C ASN A 189 8.82 -14.47 25.45
N GLN A 190 9.69 -15.44 25.17
CA GLN A 190 9.32 -16.86 25.07
C GLN A 190 8.51 -17.36 26.29
N ASP A 191 8.80 -16.86 27.49
CA ASP A 191 8.08 -17.24 28.71
C ASP A 191 6.63 -16.74 28.74
N LYS A 192 6.34 -15.63 28.05
CA LYS A 192 5.01 -14.99 27.99
C LYS A 192 4.26 -15.28 26.71
N THR A 193 4.99 -15.62 25.65
CA THR A 193 4.49 -15.73 24.28
C THR A 193 4.61 -17.15 23.75
N GLY A 194 5.34 -18.06 24.39
CA GLY A 194 5.64 -19.38 23.84
C GLY A 194 6.79 -19.33 22.80
N PRO A 195 7.30 -20.49 22.38
CA PRO A 195 8.36 -20.58 21.39
C PRO A 195 7.84 -20.26 19.98
N ILE A 196 8.26 -19.12 19.39
CA ILE A 196 7.94 -18.82 17.99
C ILE A 196 8.41 -19.96 17.08
N VAL A 197 7.46 -20.74 16.56
CA VAL A 197 7.75 -21.75 15.54
C VAL A 197 7.78 -21.04 14.19
N LEU A 198 8.95 -20.52 13.83
CA LEU A 198 9.19 -20.13 12.45
C LEU A 198 9.19 -21.40 11.60
N PRO A 199 8.38 -21.46 10.54
CA PRO A 199 8.36 -22.65 9.73
C PRO A 199 9.66 -22.71 8.94
N GLN A 200 10.43 -23.77 9.18
CA GLN A 200 11.64 -24.04 8.42
C GLN A 200 11.25 -24.34 6.98
N THR A 201 11.93 -23.73 6.01
CA THR A 201 11.94 -24.19 4.62
C THR A 201 12.52 -25.60 4.62
N GLY A 202 11.66 -26.60 4.82
CA GLY A 202 12.06 -27.99 4.75
C GLY A 202 12.61 -28.28 3.36
N ASN A 203 13.76 -28.95 3.32
CA ASN A 203 14.24 -29.70 2.17
C ASN A 203 13.15 -30.68 1.72
N ALA A 204 12.23 -30.23 0.86
CA ALA A 204 11.43 -31.14 0.09
C ALA A 204 12.41 -31.90 -0.82
N LYS A 205 12.59 -33.20 -0.56
CA LYS A 205 13.23 -34.10 -1.51
C LYS A 205 12.58 -33.88 -2.88
N PRO A 206 13.35 -33.80 -3.97
CA PRO A 206 12.77 -33.69 -5.29
C PRO A 206 11.90 -34.93 -5.51
N SER A 207 10.59 -34.75 -5.54
CA SER A 207 9.67 -35.79 -5.97
C SER A 207 9.98 -36.08 -7.43
N SER A 208 10.65 -37.21 -7.64
CA SER A 208 10.88 -37.85 -8.92
C SER A 208 9.55 -38.04 -9.65
N HIS A 209 9.56 -37.73 -10.95
CA HIS A 209 8.49 -37.86 -11.93
C HIS A 209 7.41 -36.76 -11.91
N LEU A 210 7.83 -35.54 -12.24
CA LEU A 210 7.09 -34.77 -13.23
C LEU A 210 7.96 -34.72 -14.48
N GLU A 211 7.47 -35.40 -15.51
CA GLU A 211 8.04 -35.38 -16.85
C GLU A 211 7.99 -33.93 -17.33
N PHE A 212 9.13 -33.26 -17.29
CA PHE A 212 9.30 -31.96 -17.91
C PHE A 212 9.18 -32.20 -19.41
N SER A 213 8.01 -31.94 -19.98
CA SER A 213 7.96 -31.62 -21.40
C SER A 213 8.74 -30.32 -21.54
N GLU A 214 9.93 -30.40 -22.14
CA GLU A 214 10.61 -29.20 -22.62
C GLU A 214 9.59 -28.45 -23.50
N PRO A 215 9.37 -27.15 -23.26
CA PRO A 215 8.56 -26.36 -24.17
C PRO A 215 9.23 -26.44 -25.55
N PRO A 216 8.47 -26.61 -26.64
CA PRO A 216 9.06 -26.76 -27.95
C PRO A 216 9.89 -25.51 -28.27
N ILE A 217 11.22 -25.65 -28.34
CA ILE A 217 12.10 -24.60 -28.86
C ILE A 217 12.07 -24.75 -30.39
N GLY A 218 10.96 -24.31 -30.96
CA GLY A 218 10.79 -24.11 -32.39
C GLY A 218 10.38 -22.65 -32.63
N PRO A 219 10.65 -22.09 -33.81
CA PRO A 219 10.28 -20.70 -34.14
C PRO A 219 8.75 -20.44 -34.04
N ASP A 220 7.94 -21.48 -33.90
CA ASP A 220 6.47 -21.42 -33.84
C ASP A 220 5.87 -21.56 -32.43
N ALA A 221 6.67 -21.52 -31.36
CA ALA A 221 6.19 -21.70 -29.98
C ALA A 221 5.75 -20.42 -29.25
N PHE A 222 5.87 -19.26 -29.90
CA PHE A 222 5.14 -18.06 -29.49
C PHE A 222 3.75 -18.11 -30.14
N PRO A 223 2.67 -17.78 -29.42
CA PRO A 223 1.40 -17.50 -30.07
C PRO A 223 1.66 -16.47 -31.16
N GLN A 224 1.42 -16.83 -32.43
CA GLN A 224 1.42 -15.85 -33.50
C GLN A 224 0.23 -14.93 -33.23
N TYR A 225 0.51 -13.79 -32.61
CA TYR A 225 -0.40 -12.67 -32.60
C TYR A 225 -0.57 -12.23 -34.05
N PRO A 226 -1.80 -12.02 -34.54
CA PRO A 226 -1.99 -11.48 -35.88
C PRO A 226 -1.23 -10.16 -36.02
N ASP A 227 -0.40 -10.04 -37.05
CA ASP A 227 0.41 -8.83 -37.36
C ASP A 227 -0.44 -7.59 -37.70
N SER A 228 -1.76 -7.72 -37.66
CA SER A 228 -2.70 -6.62 -37.77
C SER A 228 -3.69 -6.74 -36.62
N TYR A 229 -3.46 -5.94 -35.57
CA TYR A 229 -4.58 -5.41 -34.82
C TYR A 229 -5.36 -4.57 -35.84
N ASP A 230 -6.54 -5.03 -36.26
CA ASP A 230 -7.57 -4.08 -36.67
C ASP A 230 -7.80 -3.22 -35.42
N GLU A 231 -7.18 -2.04 -35.40
CA GLU A 231 -7.56 -1.01 -34.46
C GLU A 231 -9.08 -0.86 -34.61
N PRO A 232 -9.85 -0.91 -33.51
CA PRO A 232 -11.25 -0.53 -33.61
C PRO A 232 -11.28 0.86 -34.25
N GLU A 233 -11.92 0.99 -35.41
CA GLU A 233 -12.20 2.30 -36.01
C GLU A 233 -12.73 3.18 -34.88
N GLU A 234 -11.96 4.20 -34.50
CA GLU A 234 -12.45 5.22 -33.59
C GLU A 234 -13.70 5.78 -34.23
N ASP A 235 -14.86 5.51 -33.63
CA ASP A 235 -16.07 6.27 -33.91
C ASP A 235 -15.79 7.72 -33.51
N ASP A 236 -15.35 8.48 -34.50
CA ASP A 236 -14.95 9.88 -34.44
C ASP A 236 -16.19 10.80 -34.30
N THR A 237 -17.16 10.37 -33.49
CA THR A 237 -18.36 11.14 -33.11
C THR A 237 -18.32 11.65 -31.68
N LYS A 238 -17.12 11.82 -31.11
CA LYS A 238 -16.97 12.77 -30.01
C LYS A 238 -17.12 14.18 -30.58
N PRO A 239 -18.05 15.01 -30.07
CA PRO A 239 -18.11 16.40 -30.50
C PRO A 239 -16.78 17.04 -30.13
N ASN A 240 -16.02 17.43 -31.15
CA ASN A 240 -14.85 18.28 -31.00
C ASN A 240 -15.25 19.41 -30.04
N PRO A 241 -14.57 19.62 -28.89
CA PRO A 241 -14.85 20.79 -28.07
C PRO A 241 -14.36 21.97 -28.90
N GLY A 242 -15.26 22.50 -29.73
CA GLY A 242 -15.02 23.65 -30.56
C GLY A 242 -14.44 24.74 -29.67
N ILE A 243 -13.38 25.37 -30.15
CA ILE A 243 -12.69 26.45 -29.46
C ILE A 243 -13.74 27.37 -28.85
N ASP A 244 -13.76 27.47 -27.53
CA ASP A 244 -14.68 28.34 -26.82
C ASP A 244 -14.21 29.78 -26.99
N TRP A 245 -14.61 30.38 -28.11
CA TRP A 245 -14.34 31.75 -28.48
C TRP A 245 -14.87 32.74 -27.44
N ALA A 246 -15.85 32.37 -26.62
CA ALA A 246 -16.32 33.21 -25.52
C ALA A 246 -15.27 33.27 -24.41
N THR A 247 -14.68 32.13 -24.03
CA THR A 247 -13.60 32.09 -23.03
C THR A 247 -12.33 32.80 -23.51
N TRP A 248 -11.94 32.61 -24.77
CA TRP A 248 -10.82 33.35 -25.37
C TRP A 248 -11.10 34.84 -25.52
N GLY A 249 -12.32 35.22 -25.90
CA GLY A 249 -12.75 36.62 -25.98
C GLY A 249 -12.75 37.31 -24.62
N LEU A 250 -13.22 36.62 -23.57
CA LEU A 250 -13.20 37.12 -22.20
C LEU A 250 -11.76 37.30 -21.69
N GLY A 251 -10.87 36.37 -22.02
CA GLY A 251 -9.43 36.48 -21.71
C GLY A 251 -8.76 37.68 -22.39
N LEU A 252 -9.05 37.91 -23.67
CA LEU A 252 -8.52 39.07 -24.41
C LEU A 252 -9.07 40.40 -23.88
N LEU A 253 -10.36 40.46 -23.53
CA LEU A 253 -10.98 41.65 -22.95
C LEU A 253 -10.41 41.95 -21.56
N ALA A 254 -10.21 40.93 -20.73
CA ALA A 254 -9.57 41.10 -19.42
C ALA A 254 -8.12 41.59 -19.56
N PHE A 255 -7.35 41.01 -20.50
CA PHE A 255 -5.97 41.41 -20.74
C PHE A 255 -5.86 42.86 -21.24
N THR A 256 -6.74 43.29 -22.14
CA THR A 256 -6.77 44.67 -22.65
C THR A 256 -7.22 45.67 -21.58
N ALA A 257 -8.18 45.31 -20.71
CA ALA A 257 -8.58 46.15 -19.58
C ALA A 257 -7.43 46.35 -18.58
N VAL A 258 -6.67 45.29 -18.26
CA VAL A 258 -5.50 45.37 -17.37
C VAL A 258 -4.37 46.19 -18.00
N LEU A 259 -4.08 45.97 -19.28
CA LEU A 259 -3.08 46.78 -19.99
C LEU A 259 -3.49 48.24 -20.11
N GLY A 260 -4.78 48.55 -20.25
CA GLY A 260 -5.31 49.91 -20.29
C GLY A 260 -5.24 50.65 -18.94
N LEU A 261 -5.24 49.91 -17.82
CA LEU A 261 -5.08 50.49 -16.48
C LEU A 261 -3.66 51.00 -16.23
N ILE A 262 -2.64 50.44 -16.88
CA ILE A 262 -1.24 50.86 -16.74
C ILE A 262 -1.02 52.31 -17.23
N PRO A 263 -1.35 52.71 -18.48
CA PRO A 263 -1.18 54.08 -18.93
C PRO A 263 -2.13 55.06 -18.21
N PHE A 264 -3.32 54.63 -17.80
CA PHE A 264 -4.24 55.46 -17.00
C PHE A 264 -3.65 55.77 -15.61
N TRP A 265 -3.10 54.76 -14.92
CA TRP A 265 -2.41 54.95 -13.65
C TRP A 265 -1.17 55.83 -13.79
N LEU A 266 -0.40 55.66 -14.87
CA LEU A 266 0.79 56.47 -15.18
C LEU A 266 0.41 57.93 -15.46
N PHE A 267 -0.70 58.18 -16.16
CA PHE A 267 -1.24 59.52 -16.40
C PHE A 267 -1.70 60.22 -15.11
N ILE A 268 -2.40 59.50 -14.23
CA ILE A 268 -2.78 60.02 -12.90
C ILE A 268 -1.52 60.32 -12.07
N TYR A 269 -0.57 59.39 -12.03
CA TYR A 269 0.69 59.55 -11.29
C TYR A 269 1.47 60.80 -11.74
N LEU A 270 1.57 61.04 -13.05
CA LEU A 270 2.25 62.21 -13.61
C LEU A 270 1.45 63.52 -13.44
N SER A 271 0.11 63.46 -13.37
CA SER A 271 -0.73 64.65 -13.18
C SER A 271 -0.77 65.14 -11.73
N PHE A 272 -0.52 64.27 -10.74
CA PHE A 272 -0.52 64.61 -9.31
C PHE A 272 0.87 64.79 -8.68
N ARG A 273 1.94 64.58 -9.47
CA ARG A 273 3.32 64.94 -9.10
C ARG A 273 3.97 65.73 -10.24
N PRO A 274 3.78 67.05 -10.32
CA PRO A 274 4.55 67.90 -11.22
C PRO A 274 6.04 67.92 -10.85
#